data_AF-A0A6C0IR28-F1
#
_entry.id   AF-A0A6C0IR28-F1
#
_cell.length_a   1.000
_cell.length_b   1.000
_cell.length_c   1.000
_cell.angle_alpha   90.00
_cell.angle_beta   90.00
_cell.angle_gamma   90.00
#
_symmetry.space_group_name_H-M   'P 1'
#
loop_
_entity.id
_entity.type
_entity.pdbx_description
1 polymer ?
#
loop_
_entity_poly.entity_id
_entity_poly.type
_entity_poly.pdbx_seq_one_letter_code
_entity_poly.pdbx_strand_id
1 'polypeptide(L)'
;MVAKNKTRKQNCIYNSDDFNDKNGMLTAIWGPGMWHFLHTMSFNYPTHPSKKQKNEYRDFMLSLKHILPCGKCRDNLAKNYKTMPLTMKYMQNRERFSRYVYTLHEMVNKQLDKTSGLTYDVVRERYEHFRARCVFPDKNKTRKKMNKSDKGCVVPLYGEKAKCVLHIVPHDKKCKTLQIDEKCIKKKIEL
;
A
#
# COMPACT_ATOMS: atom_id res chain seq x y z
N MET A 1 -40.88 -23.43 -14.87
CA MET A 1 -41.28 -22.64 -13.68
C MET A 1 -40.08 -21.81 -13.25
N VAL A 2 -40.12 -20.49 -13.47
CA VAL A 2 -39.02 -19.58 -13.09
C VAL A 2 -39.11 -19.34 -11.59
N ALA A 3 -38.08 -19.75 -10.84
CA ALA A 3 -37.99 -19.51 -9.41
C ALA A 3 -37.95 -17.99 -9.16
N LYS A 4 -39.00 -17.46 -8.53
CA LYS A 4 -39.06 -16.07 -8.07
C LYS A 4 -37.99 -15.88 -6.99
N ASN A 5 -36.88 -15.24 -7.34
CA ASN A 5 -35.91 -14.73 -6.37
C ASN A 5 -36.61 -13.71 -5.47
N LYS A 6 -37.03 -14.16 -4.27
CA LYS A 6 -37.45 -13.26 -3.20
C LYS A 6 -36.19 -12.54 -2.71
N THR A 7 -35.98 -11.30 -3.16
CA THR A 7 -35.06 -10.37 -2.52
C THR A 7 -35.48 -10.22 -1.06
N ARG A 8 -34.72 -10.87 -0.18
CA ARG A 8 -34.91 -10.77 1.27
C ARG A 8 -34.70 -9.29 1.62
N LYS A 9 -35.75 -8.62 2.09
CA LYS A 9 -35.70 -7.22 2.53
C LYS A 9 -34.57 -7.13 3.57
N GLN A 10 -33.45 -6.53 3.19
CA GLN A 10 -32.30 -6.42 4.07
C GLN A 10 -32.67 -5.40 5.14
N ASN A 11 -32.72 -5.81 6.40
CA ASN A 11 -32.93 -4.88 7.50
C ASN A 11 -31.75 -3.89 7.49
N CYS A 12 -32.00 -2.66 7.05
CA CYS A 12 -31.01 -1.60 7.08
C CYS A 12 -30.71 -1.28 8.55
N ILE A 13 -29.49 -1.60 9.00
CA ILE A 13 -29.02 -1.30 10.35
C ILE A 13 -28.91 0.22 10.55
N TYR A 14 -28.63 0.94 9.47
CA TYR A 14 -28.42 2.39 9.45
C TYR A 14 -29.55 3.11 8.75
N ASN A 15 -29.84 4.33 9.21
CA ASN A 15 -30.82 5.23 8.65
C ASN A 15 -30.16 6.36 7.82
N SER A 16 -30.97 7.26 7.26
CA SER A 16 -30.49 8.37 6.44
C SER A 16 -29.59 9.35 7.20
N ASP A 17 -29.81 9.56 8.50
CA ASP A 17 -28.99 10.46 9.31
C ASP A 17 -27.60 9.85 9.54
N ASP A 18 -27.52 8.53 9.78
CA ASP A 18 -26.25 7.80 9.91
C ASP A 18 -25.39 7.92 8.64
N PHE A 19 -26.00 7.87 7.46
CA PHE A 19 -25.27 8.02 6.19
C PHE A 19 -24.80 9.45 5.91
N ASN A 20 -25.46 10.46 6.50
CA ASN A 20 -25.12 11.87 6.37
C ASN A 20 -24.24 12.39 7.53
N ASP A 21 -23.81 11.50 8.42
CA ASP A 21 -22.90 11.85 9.51
C ASP A 21 -21.58 12.41 8.93
N LYS A 22 -21.11 13.50 9.55
CA LYS A 22 -19.87 14.20 9.18
C LYS A 22 -18.63 13.57 9.84
N ASN A 23 -18.82 12.57 10.69
CA ASN A 23 -17.77 11.85 11.37
C ASN A 23 -16.84 11.12 10.37
N GLY A 24 -15.57 11.02 10.76
CA GLY A 24 -14.58 10.27 9.99
C GLY A 24 -14.73 8.75 10.17
N MET A 25 -14.11 7.98 9.28
CA MET A 25 -14.06 6.53 9.39
C MET A 25 -13.05 6.09 10.46
N LEU A 26 -13.34 4.99 11.16
CA LEU A 26 -12.43 4.39 12.15
C LEU A 26 -11.02 4.19 11.58
N THR A 27 -10.03 4.81 12.21
CA THR A 27 -8.63 4.82 11.72
C THR A 27 -8.02 3.43 11.61
N ALA A 28 -8.46 2.48 12.44
CA ALA A 28 -8.02 1.08 12.40
C ALA A 28 -8.46 0.34 11.11
N ILE A 29 -9.53 0.80 10.45
CA ILE A 29 -10.08 0.15 9.25
C ILE A 29 -9.31 0.57 8.00
N TRP A 30 -9.03 1.87 7.85
CA TRP A 30 -8.42 2.40 6.61
C TRP A 30 -6.93 2.72 6.75
N GLY A 31 -6.44 3.03 7.97
CA GLY A 31 -5.07 3.48 8.21
C GLY A 31 -4.02 2.47 7.74
N PRO A 32 -4.09 1.19 8.16
CA PRO A 32 -3.23 0.13 7.64
C PRO A 32 -3.23 0.01 6.11
N GLY A 33 -4.40 0.07 5.48
CA GLY A 33 -4.55 -0.02 4.03
C GLY A 33 -3.89 1.16 3.31
N MET A 34 -4.08 2.38 3.84
CA MET A 34 -3.42 3.58 3.31
C MET A 34 -1.89 3.46 3.43
N TRP A 35 -1.37 3.08 4.60
CA TRP A 35 0.08 2.89 4.74
C TRP A 35 0.63 1.80 3.83
N HIS A 36 -0.09 0.69 3.67
CA HIS A 36 0.29 -0.36 2.73
C HIS A 36 0.40 0.17 1.29
N PHE A 37 -0.57 0.97 0.86
CA PHE A 37 -0.52 1.62 -0.45
C PHE A 37 0.64 2.61 -0.56
N LEU A 38 0.84 3.50 0.42
CA LEU A 38 1.90 4.51 0.40
C LEU A 38 3.29 3.87 0.33
N HIS A 39 3.55 2.83 1.13
CA HIS A 39 4.80 2.07 1.05
C HIS A 39 4.96 1.43 -0.32
N THR A 40 3.94 0.70 -0.81
CA THR A 40 3.97 0.07 -2.15
C THR A 40 4.26 1.08 -3.26
N MET A 41 3.55 2.21 -3.26
CA MET A 41 3.74 3.30 -4.21
C MET A 41 5.17 3.85 -4.14
N SER A 42 5.71 4.04 -2.93
CA SER A 42 7.05 4.59 -2.73
C SER A 42 8.15 3.63 -3.19
N PHE A 43 8.03 2.32 -2.91
CA PHE A 43 8.95 1.31 -3.40
C PHE A 43 8.78 1.03 -4.90
N ASN A 44 7.65 1.38 -5.49
CA ASN A 44 7.47 1.32 -6.94
C ASN A 44 7.90 2.62 -7.67
N TYR A 45 8.19 3.70 -6.95
CA TYR A 45 8.62 4.97 -7.53
C TYR A 45 9.84 4.77 -8.46
N PRO A 46 9.97 5.45 -9.61
CA PRO A 46 11.09 5.21 -10.53
C PRO A 46 12.46 5.49 -9.90
N THR A 47 13.48 4.75 -10.33
CA THR A 47 14.88 5.05 -9.95
C THR A 47 15.37 6.34 -10.61
N HIS A 48 14.89 6.63 -11.81
CA HIS A 48 15.16 7.86 -12.57
C HIS A 48 13.84 8.54 -12.98
N PRO A 49 13.17 9.23 -12.05
CA PRO A 49 11.86 9.83 -12.31
C PRO A 49 11.97 11.10 -13.15
N SER A 50 11.02 11.28 -14.07
CA SER A 50 10.86 12.52 -14.84
C SER A 50 10.38 13.67 -13.94
N LYS A 51 10.54 14.92 -14.39
CA LYS A 51 10.04 16.10 -13.66
C LYS A 51 8.53 15.99 -13.38
N LYS A 52 7.76 15.49 -14.34
CA LYS A 52 6.32 15.25 -14.19
C LYS A 52 6.04 14.24 -13.09
N GLN A 53 6.69 13.07 -13.11
CA GLN A 53 6.54 12.04 -12.07
C GLN A 53 6.92 12.55 -10.68
N LYS A 54 7.97 13.38 -10.56
CA LYS A 54 8.34 14.02 -9.28
C LYS A 54 7.21 14.87 -8.72
N ASN A 55 6.58 15.69 -9.57
CA ASN A 55 5.49 16.56 -9.14
C ASN A 55 4.24 15.75 -8.78
N GLU A 56 3.81 14.81 -9.63
CA GLU A 56 2.61 14.00 -9.41
C GLU A 56 2.64 13.23 -8.08
N TYR A 57 3.75 12.55 -7.79
CA TYR A 57 3.89 11.80 -6.54
C TYR A 57 3.96 12.72 -5.32
N ARG A 58 4.61 13.88 -5.45
CA ARG A 58 4.71 14.87 -4.38
C ARG A 58 3.35 15.48 -4.08
N ASP A 59 2.61 15.86 -5.11
CA ASP A 59 1.31 16.52 -4.97
C ASP A 59 0.27 15.54 -4.42
N PHE A 60 0.34 14.27 -4.82
CA PHE A 60 -0.44 13.20 -4.19
C PHE A 60 -0.19 13.11 -2.68
N MET A 61 1.08 13.03 -2.26
CA MET A 61 1.44 12.99 -0.83
C MET A 61 0.92 14.24 -0.11
N LEU A 62 1.16 15.44 -0.63
CA LEU A 62 0.74 16.68 0.00
C LEU A 62 -0.78 16.83 0.09
N SER A 63 -1.52 16.21 -0.84
CA SER A 63 -2.98 16.23 -0.84
C SER A 63 -3.60 15.40 0.28
N LEU A 64 -2.87 14.43 0.85
CA LEU A 64 -3.37 13.59 1.95
C LEU A 64 -3.87 14.42 3.14
N LYS A 65 -3.21 15.54 3.46
CA LYS A 65 -3.64 16.44 4.54
C LYS A 65 -5.04 17.05 4.34
N HIS A 66 -5.64 16.90 3.16
CA HIS A 66 -6.98 17.39 2.84
C HIS A 66 -8.03 16.27 2.79
N ILE A 67 -7.63 15.04 2.46
CA ILE A 67 -8.56 13.97 2.09
C ILE A 67 -8.60 12.78 3.05
N LEU A 68 -7.71 12.70 4.04
CA LEU A 68 -7.78 11.61 5.02
C LEU A 68 -9.15 11.64 5.74
N PRO A 69 -9.82 10.47 5.94
CA PRO A 69 -11.16 10.39 6.52
C PRO A 69 -11.11 10.50 8.06
N CYS A 70 -10.37 11.48 8.56
CA CYS A 70 -10.15 11.79 9.97
C CYS A 70 -9.60 13.23 10.09
N GLY A 71 -10.37 14.15 10.68
CA GLY A 71 -9.99 15.57 10.81
C GLY A 71 -8.67 15.78 11.56
N LYS A 72 -8.55 15.20 12.76
CA LYS A 72 -7.32 15.29 13.56
C LYS A 72 -6.09 14.72 12.83
N CYS A 73 -6.28 13.66 12.03
CA CYS A 73 -5.22 13.06 11.24
C CYS A 73 -4.73 14.01 10.14
N ARG A 74 -5.65 14.75 9.50
CA ARG A 74 -5.31 15.80 8.53
C ARG A 74 -4.49 16.93 9.14
N ASP A 75 -4.92 17.43 10.31
CA ASP A 75 -4.22 18.51 11.01
C ASP A 75 -2.82 18.09 11.46
N ASN A 76 -2.69 16.88 12.02
CA ASN A 76 -1.41 16.32 12.43
C ASN A 76 -0.49 16.10 11.22
N LEU A 77 -1.01 15.60 10.09
CA LEU A 77 -0.22 15.43 8.89
C LEU A 77 0.27 16.77 8.32
N ALA A 78 -0.57 17.80 8.35
CA ALA A 78 -0.17 19.15 7.97
C ALA A 78 0.98 19.69 8.85
N LYS A 79 0.96 19.42 10.16
CA LYS A 79 2.07 19.73 11.07
C LYS A 79 3.32 18.92 10.75
N ASN A 80 3.18 17.62 10.48
CA ASN A 80 4.30 16.75 10.10
C ASN A 80 4.99 17.25 8.82
N TYR A 81 4.23 17.74 7.84
CA TYR A 81 4.81 18.37 6.64
C TYR A 81 5.49 19.72 6.89
N LYS A 82 5.17 20.42 7.98
CA LYS A 82 5.95 21.60 8.40
C LYS A 82 7.27 21.18 9.04
N THR A 83 7.24 20.16 9.90
CA THR A 83 8.45 19.65 10.59
C THR A 83 9.41 18.94 9.62
N MET A 84 8.87 18.17 8.68
CA MET A 84 9.66 17.45 7.68
C MET A 84 9.08 17.73 6.29
N PRO A 85 9.45 18.86 5.65
CA PRO A 85 8.88 19.23 4.36
C PRO A 85 9.27 18.28 3.22
N LEU A 86 8.27 17.82 2.46
CA LEU A 86 8.48 17.04 1.24
C LEU A 86 8.99 17.94 0.11
N THR A 87 10.29 18.21 0.11
CA THR A 87 10.99 18.98 -0.92
C THR A 87 11.45 18.09 -2.09
N MET A 88 11.82 18.71 -3.21
CA MET A 88 12.29 17.98 -4.41
C MET A 88 13.55 17.13 -4.18
N LYS A 89 14.29 17.37 -3.09
CA LYS A 89 15.43 16.52 -2.68
C LYS A 89 15.00 15.09 -2.38
N TYR A 90 13.79 14.88 -1.86
CA TYR A 90 13.26 13.54 -1.58
C TYR A 90 12.69 12.86 -2.83
N MET A 91 12.40 13.63 -3.89
CA MET A 91 11.83 13.12 -5.14
C MET A 91 12.92 12.72 -6.16
N GLN A 92 14.20 12.68 -5.79
CA GLN A 92 15.26 12.44 -6.76
C GLN A 92 15.24 11.04 -7.35
N ASN A 93 14.90 10.03 -6.53
CA ASN A 93 14.84 8.62 -6.91
C ASN A 93 13.99 7.85 -5.90
N ARG A 94 13.74 6.57 -6.21
CA ARG A 94 13.03 5.61 -5.35
C ARG A 94 13.47 5.66 -3.90
N GLU A 95 14.77 5.53 -3.63
CA GLU A 95 15.28 5.39 -2.27
C GLU A 95 14.98 6.63 -1.42
N ARG A 96 15.23 7.83 -1.94
CA ARG A 96 14.98 9.07 -1.18
C ARG A 96 13.50 9.24 -0.88
N PHE A 97 12.63 8.85 -1.80
CA PHE A 97 11.18 8.96 -1.63
C PHE A 97 10.65 7.91 -0.66
N SER A 98 11.04 6.63 -0.80
CA SER A 98 10.61 5.56 0.11
C SER A 98 11.13 5.76 1.53
N ARG A 99 12.35 6.29 1.69
CA ARG A 99 12.87 6.69 3.02
C ARG A 99 12.03 7.80 3.64
N TYR A 100 11.60 8.80 2.87
CA TYR A 100 10.72 9.85 3.38
C TYR A 100 9.38 9.27 3.88
N VAL A 101 8.76 8.37 3.10
CA VAL A 101 7.49 7.72 3.50
C VAL A 101 7.67 6.87 4.75
N TYR A 102 8.78 6.13 4.85
CA TYR A 102 9.14 5.38 6.07
C TYR A 102 9.30 6.30 7.28
N THR A 103 10.10 7.37 7.18
CA THR A 103 10.31 8.32 8.28
C THR A 103 9.02 8.99 8.71
N LEU A 104 8.15 9.34 7.76
CA LEU A 104 6.83 9.89 8.07
C LEU A 104 5.97 8.88 8.84
N HIS A 105 5.97 7.60 8.44
CA HIS A 105 5.23 6.56 9.13
C HIS A 105 5.73 6.35 10.56
N GLU A 106 7.04 6.32 10.77
CA GLU A 106 7.63 6.17 12.10
C GLU A 106 7.38 7.41 12.98
N MET A 107 7.36 8.62 12.41
CA MET A 107 6.95 9.82 13.12
C MET A 107 5.50 9.74 13.62
N VAL A 108 4.58 9.26 12.77
CA VAL A 108 3.18 9.04 13.16
C VAL A 108 3.06 7.93 14.20
N ASN A 109 3.82 6.84 14.08
CA ASN A 109 3.86 5.79 15.09
C ASN A 109 4.27 6.35 16.45
N LYS A 110 5.34 7.16 16.51
CA LYS A 110 5.78 7.84 17.73
C LYS A 110 4.71 8.76 18.32
N GLN A 111 3.97 9.50 17.49
CA GLN A 111 2.87 10.37 17.94
C GLN A 111 1.67 9.60 18.51
N LEU A 112 1.56 8.31 18.22
CA LEU A 112 0.51 7.42 18.70
C LEU A 112 1.03 6.45 19.78
N ASP A 113 2.23 6.69 20.32
CA ASP A 113 2.93 5.83 21.28
C ASP A 113 3.07 4.38 20.79
N LYS A 114 3.31 4.23 19.49
CA LYS A 114 3.55 2.94 18.82
C LYS A 114 5.00 2.86 18.35
N THR A 115 5.52 1.64 18.34
CA THR A 115 6.83 1.30 17.78
C THR A 115 6.67 0.20 16.74
N SER A 116 7.17 0.41 15.52
CA SER A 116 7.15 -0.65 14.50
C SER A 116 8.13 -1.78 14.82
N GLY A 117 9.28 -1.43 15.42
CA GLY A 117 10.41 -2.33 15.63
C GLY A 117 11.13 -2.75 14.35
N LEU A 118 10.89 -2.06 13.21
CA LEU A 118 11.43 -2.43 11.91
C LEU A 118 12.34 -1.33 11.37
N THR A 119 13.50 -1.72 10.84
CA THR A 119 14.37 -0.79 10.10
C THR A 119 13.84 -0.56 8.69
N TYR A 120 14.30 0.53 8.05
CA TYR A 120 13.99 0.81 6.64
C TYR A 120 14.33 -0.37 5.73
N ASP A 121 15.48 -1.02 5.92
CA ASP A 121 15.92 -2.13 5.05
C ASP A 121 15.01 -3.35 5.20
N VAL A 122 14.52 -3.64 6.41
CA VAL A 122 13.54 -4.71 6.63
C VAL A 122 12.20 -4.38 5.95
N VAL A 123 11.76 -3.13 6.02
CA VAL A 123 10.54 -2.69 5.32
C VAL A 123 10.74 -2.75 3.80
N ARG A 124 11.89 -2.33 3.29
CA ARG A 124 12.23 -2.44 1.86
C ARG A 124 12.14 -3.88 1.41
N GLU A 125 12.86 -4.80 2.06
CA GLU A 125 12.89 -6.22 1.67
C GLU A 125 11.49 -6.83 1.66
N ARG A 126 10.70 -6.53 2.69
CA ARG A 126 9.31 -6.97 2.80
C ARG A 126 8.47 -6.58 1.57
N TYR A 127 8.58 -5.35 1.09
CA TYR A 127 7.83 -4.91 -0.10
C TYR A 127 8.48 -5.38 -1.41
N GLU A 128 9.79 -5.62 -1.44
CA GLU A 128 10.48 -6.18 -2.61
C GLU A 128 10.04 -7.61 -2.93
N HIS A 129 9.60 -8.40 -1.95
CA HIS A 129 8.97 -9.70 -2.21
C HIS A 129 7.74 -9.59 -3.13
N PHE A 130 7.00 -8.48 -3.06
CA PHE A 130 5.82 -8.23 -3.88
C PHE A 130 6.13 -7.66 -5.27
N ARG A 131 7.39 -7.30 -5.56
CA ARG A 131 7.76 -6.77 -6.87
C ARG A 131 7.52 -7.82 -7.95
N ALA A 132 6.73 -7.45 -8.94
CA ALA A 132 6.55 -8.23 -10.15
C ALA A 132 7.85 -8.27 -10.96
N ARG A 133 8.21 -9.43 -11.48
CA ARG A 133 9.41 -9.59 -12.30
C ARG A 133 9.02 -10.36 -13.55
N CYS A 134 9.34 -9.83 -14.73
CA CYS A 134 9.10 -10.54 -15.98
C CYS A 134 10.08 -11.71 -16.06
N VAL A 135 9.57 -12.94 -16.02
CA VAL A 135 10.35 -14.12 -16.41
C VAL A 135 10.31 -14.17 -17.93
N PHE A 136 11.42 -13.84 -18.57
CA PHE A 136 11.60 -14.23 -19.97
C PHE A 136 11.97 -15.71 -19.95
N PRO A 137 11.16 -16.61 -20.55
CA PRO A 137 11.59 -17.99 -20.72
C PRO A 137 12.90 -17.99 -21.52
N ASP A 138 13.83 -18.86 -21.12
CA ASP A 138 15.17 -19.02 -21.68
C ASP A 138 15.28 -18.71 -23.17
N LYS A 139 16.37 -18.02 -23.55
CA LYS A 139 16.74 -17.67 -24.93
C LYS A 139 16.93 -18.90 -25.85
N ASN A 140 16.82 -20.12 -25.32
CA ASN A 140 16.99 -21.38 -26.05
C ASN A 140 15.67 -22.07 -26.45
N LYS A 141 14.50 -21.47 -26.22
CA LYS A 141 13.24 -21.95 -26.82
C LYS A 141 12.81 -20.99 -27.92
N THR A 142 12.71 -21.54 -29.14
CA THR A 142 12.35 -20.86 -30.39
C THR A 142 11.22 -19.86 -30.21
N ARG A 143 11.39 -18.67 -30.82
CA ARG A 143 10.42 -17.58 -30.89
C ARG A 143 9.11 -18.04 -31.55
N LYS A 144 8.27 -18.80 -30.84
CA LYS A 144 6.84 -18.84 -31.15
C LYS A 144 6.27 -17.50 -30.71
N LYS A 145 5.80 -16.70 -31.67
CA LYS A 145 5.03 -15.47 -31.46
C LYS A 145 4.01 -15.73 -30.35
N MET A 146 4.32 -15.22 -29.15
CA MET A 146 3.38 -15.24 -28.05
C MET A 146 2.35 -14.16 -28.38
N ASN A 147 1.12 -14.58 -28.66
CA ASN A 147 0.01 -13.65 -28.93
C ASN A 147 -0.07 -12.64 -27.79
N LYS A 148 -0.07 -11.35 -28.18
CA LYS A 148 -0.11 -10.17 -27.33
C LYS A 148 -1.47 -10.08 -26.63
N SER A 149 -1.72 -11.01 -25.70
CA SER A 149 -2.73 -10.82 -24.65
C SER A 149 -2.01 -10.14 -23.50
N ASP A 150 -2.60 -9.07 -22.97
CA ASP A 150 -2.12 -8.21 -21.89
C ASP A 150 -1.91 -8.98 -20.57
N LYS A 151 -0.96 -9.92 -20.55
CA LYS A 151 -0.40 -10.45 -19.32
C LYS A 151 0.59 -9.41 -18.85
N GLY A 152 0.07 -8.35 -18.23
CA GLY A 152 0.85 -7.44 -17.41
C GLY A 152 1.60 -8.21 -16.31
N CYS A 153 2.20 -7.48 -15.39
CA CYS A 153 3.03 -7.94 -14.28
C CYS A 153 2.38 -8.99 -13.30
N VAL A 154 1.94 -10.16 -13.80
CA VAL A 154 1.21 -11.23 -13.09
C VAL A 154 2.01 -12.54 -13.04
N VAL A 155 3.26 -12.55 -13.52
CA VAL A 155 4.12 -13.74 -13.56
C VAL A 155 5.19 -13.62 -12.45
N PRO A 156 5.25 -14.55 -11.48
CA PRO A 156 6.29 -14.55 -10.44
C PRO A 156 7.64 -14.99 -11.00
N LEU A 157 8.74 -14.47 -10.42
CA LEU A 157 10.11 -14.83 -10.79
C LEU A 157 10.38 -16.32 -10.53
N TYR A 158 9.99 -16.77 -9.34
CA TYR A 158 9.93 -18.14 -8.81
C TYR A 158 8.99 -18.08 -7.58
N GLY A 159 8.17 -19.11 -7.33
CA GLY A 159 7.26 -19.21 -6.19
C GLY A 159 5.78 -18.90 -6.47
N GLU A 160 4.93 -19.12 -5.47
CA GLU A 160 3.47 -18.94 -5.52
C GLU A 160 3.07 -17.49 -5.78
N LYS A 161 1.94 -17.28 -6.47
CA LYS A 161 1.38 -15.93 -6.67
C LYS A 161 0.83 -15.42 -5.34
N ALA A 162 1.42 -14.34 -4.83
CA ALA A 162 0.89 -13.64 -3.66
C ALA A 162 -0.33 -12.78 -4.02
N LYS A 163 -1.32 -12.75 -3.12
CA LYS A 163 -2.45 -11.81 -3.17
C LYS A 163 -2.60 -11.11 -1.81
N CYS A 164 -3.03 -9.86 -1.81
CA CYS A 164 -3.34 -9.13 -0.58
C CYS A 164 -4.78 -9.42 -0.16
N VAL A 165 -5.00 -9.73 1.12
CA VAL A 165 -6.32 -9.94 1.72
C VAL A 165 -6.45 -9.03 2.93
N LEU A 166 -7.56 -8.31 3.02
CA LEU A 166 -7.88 -7.46 4.17
C LEU A 166 -8.66 -8.28 5.20
N HIS A 167 -8.13 -8.34 6.43
CA HIS A 167 -8.75 -9.06 7.55
C HIS A 167 -9.19 -8.06 8.61
N ILE A 168 -10.51 -7.91 8.80
CA ILE A 168 -11.08 -7.08 9.87
C ILE A 168 -11.32 -7.98 11.08
N VAL A 169 -10.75 -7.59 12.22
CA VAL A 169 -10.79 -8.36 13.47
C VAL A 169 -11.20 -7.46 14.64
N PRO A 170 -11.74 -8.03 15.75
CA PRO A 170 -11.99 -7.28 16.98
C PRO A 170 -10.76 -6.51 17.47
N HIS A 171 -10.98 -5.35 18.07
CA HIS A 171 -9.90 -4.41 18.42
C HIS A 171 -8.92 -4.97 19.47
N ASP A 172 -9.42 -5.82 20.35
CA ASP A 172 -8.69 -6.51 21.42
C ASP A 172 -7.83 -7.69 20.91
N LYS A 173 -8.05 -8.15 19.67
CA LYS A 173 -7.28 -9.24 19.09
C LYS A 173 -5.83 -8.79 18.83
N LYS A 174 -4.89 -9.36 19.59
CA LYS A 174 -3.45 -9.15 19.39
C LYS A 174 -2.98 -9.83 18.10
N CYS A 175 -2.77 -9.06 17.03
CA CYS A 175 -2.19 -9.55 15.79
C CYS A 175 -1.35 -8.50 15.06
N LYS A 176 -0.44 -8.95 14.18
CA LYS A 176 0.33 -8.05 13.31
C LYS A 176 -0.59 -7.45 12.25
N THR A 177 -0.38 -6.17 11.94
CA THR A 177 -1.12 -5.42 10.91
C THR A 177 -0.90 -5.98 9.50
N LEU A 178 0.32 -6.41 9.19
CA LEU A 178 0.65 -7.09 7.95
C LEU A 178 1.14 -8.49 8.26
N GLN A 179 0.47 -9.47 7.66
CA GLN A 179 0.82 -10.89 7.75
C GLN A 179 1.16 -11.36 6.34
N ILE A 180 2.32 -11.99 6.21
CA ILE A 180 2.81 -12.51 4.93
C ILE A 180 3.03 -14.00 5.16
N ASP A 181 2.37 -14.82 4.34
CA ASP A 181 2.59 -16.27 4.34
C ASP A 181 4.04 -16.57 3.96
N GLU A 182 4.68 -17.50 4.66
CA GLU A 182 6.08 -17.87 4.40
C GLU A 182 6.30 -18.33 2.95
N LYS A 183 5.28 -18.94 2.32
CA LYS A 183 5.33 -19.34 0.91
C LYS A 183 5.40 -18.16 -0.06
N CYS A 184 4.99 -16.97 0.39
CA CYS A 184 5.11 -15.73 -0.38
C CYS A 184 6.48 -15.05 -0.21
N ILE A 185 7.32 -15.51 0.73
CA ILE A 185 8.68 -14.99 0.94
C ILE A 185 9.62 -15.69 -0.05
N LYS A 186 10.17 -14.91 -0.99
CA LYS A 186 11.09 -15.43 -2.01
C LYS A 186 12.45 -15.69 -1.38
N LYS A 187 12.97 -16.91 -1.51
CA LYS A 187 14.34 -17.29 -1.10
C LYS A 187 15.26 -17.29 -2.33
N LYS A 188 16.50 -16.84 -2.17
CA LYS A 188 17.53 -17.06 -3.19
C LYS A 188 17.84 -18.56 -3.21
N ILE A 189 17.88 -19.16 -4.39
CA ILE A 189 18.49 -20.48 -4.56
C ILE A 189 19.99 -20.19 -4.59
N GLU A 190 20.72 -20.66 -3.58
CA GLU A 190 22.17 -20.75 -3.66
C GLU A 190 22.47 -21.83 -4.71
N LEU A 191 23.16 -21.42 -5.79
CA LEU A 191 23.71 -22.32 -6.81
C LEU A 191 25.08 -22.80 -6.36
#